data_AF-A4CXV3-F1
#
_entry.id   AF-A4CXV3-F1
#
_cell.length_a   1.000
_cell.length_b   1.000
_cell.length_c   1.000
_cell.angle_alpha   90.00
_cell.angle_beta   90.00
_cell.angle_gamma   90.00
#
_symmetry.space_group_name_H-M   'P 1'
#
loop_
_entity.id
_entity.type
_entity.pdbx_description
1 polymer ?
#
loop_
_entity_poly.entity_id
_entity_poly.type
_entity_poly.pdbx_seq_one_letter_code
_entity_poly.pdbx_strand_id
1 'polypeptide(L)'
;MKRIALGMSWALLIGGLNNITVSSAAKAMAAEPWVNCLYNNKSIACRRTFLCTGAPCNRFKLEWKDGIHDTYTRVRDGAARNVGFYKDTRGGEWMLRGYAGSFGLVNQTNGNTIIVGMTLKECRNSSALGDLCGAT
;
A
#
# COMPACT_ATOMS: atom_id res chain seq x y z
N MET A 1 -30.58 58.01 -44.75
CA MET A 1 -29.49 57.93 -45.75
C MET A 1 -28.92 56.52 -45.77
N LYS A 2 -28.90 55.90 -46.96
CA LYS A 2 -28.08 54.80 -47.50
C LYS A 2 -27.35 53.78 -46.56
N ARG A 3 -27.68 52.50 -46.83
CA ARG A 3 -26.81 51.28 -47.04
C ARG A 3 -26.22 50.62 -45.78
N ILE A 4 -26.71 49.44 -45.38
CA ILE A 4 -26.33 48.07 -45.81
C ILE A 4 -24.82 47.83 -45.78
N ALA A 5 -24.37 47.02 -44.82
CA ALA A 5 -23.29 46.05 -44.99
C ALA A 5 -23.59 44.81 -44.13
N LEU A 6 -23.78 43.68 -44.81
CA LEU A 6 -23.78 42.33 -44.27
C LEU A 6 -22.35 41.97 -43.81
N GLY A 7 -22.25 41.22 -42.71
CA GLY A 7 -21.03 40.54 -42.26
C GLY A 7 -21.39 39.27 -41.50
N MET A 8 -21.37 38.16 -42.25
CA MET A 8 -21.56 36.73 -41.93
C MET A 8 -21.47 36.24 -40.48
N SER A 9 -22.43 35.36 -40.16
CA SER A 9 -22.48 34.28 -39.17
C SER A 9 -21.13 33.68 -38.76
N TRP A 10 -21.08 33.11 -37.55
CA TRP A 10 -21.05 31.66 -37.30
C TRP A 10 -21.71 31.37 -35.95
N ALA A 11 -22.66 30.43 -35.93
CA ALA A 11 -23.25 29.88 -34.73
C ALA A 11 -22.41 28.69 -34.26
N LEU A 12 -22.15 28.62 -32.96
CA LEU A 12 -21.87 27.38 -32.25
C LEU A 12 -22.48 27.47 -30.85
N LEU A 13 -23.70 26.92 -30.74
CA LEU A 13 -24.14 26.24 -29.52
C LEU A 13 -23.14 25.12 -29.23
N ILE A 14 -22.84 24.86 -27.95
CA ILE A 14 -22.83 23.54 -27.30
C ILE A 14 -22.18 23.67 -25.92
N GLY A 15 -22.88 23.15 -24.91
CA GLY A 15 -22.23 22.30 -23.92
C GLY A 15 -21.89 22.94 -22.59
N GLY A 16 -22.75 22.69 -21.61
CA GLY A 16 -22.42 22.87 -20.21
C GLY A 16 -21.14 22.11 -19.83
N LEU A 17 -20.30 22.77 -19.04
CA LEU A 17 -19.10 22.18 -18.47
C LEU A 17 -19.42 21.67 -17.07
N ASN A 18 -19.82 20.41 -17.05
CA ASN A 18 -19.30 19.34 -16.20
C ASN A 18 -19.30 19.54 -14.68
N ASN A 19 -20.28 18.86 -14.07
CA ASN A 19 -20.19 18.23 -12.75
C ASN A 19 -18.78 17.68 -12.47
N ILE A 20 -17.99 18.36 -11.64
CA ILE A 20 -16.85 17.74 -10.97
C ILE A 20 -17.40 17.06 -9.71
N THR A 21 -17.97 15.87 -9.89
CA THR A 21 -18.21 14.94 -8.79
C THR A 21 -17.86 13.54 -9.26
N VAL A 22 -16.59 13.16 -9.13
CA VAL A 22 -16.21 11.79 -8.75
C VAL A 22 -14.91 11.86 -7.94
N SER A 23 -14.97 12.40 -6.71
CA SER A 23 -14.10 11.87 -5.66
C SER A 23 -14.71 10.54 -5.26
N SER A 24 -14.39 9.49 -6.00
CA SER A 24 -14.61 8.13 -5.58
C SER A 24 -13.82 7.95 -4.29
N ALA A 25 -14.50 8.12 -3.16
CA ALA A 25 -14.05 7.60 -1.88
C ALA A 25 -14.00 6.09 -2.04
N ALA A 26 -12.89 5.59 -2.58
CA ALA A 26 -12.56 4.19 -2.63
C ALA A 26 -12.76 3.67 -1.21
N LYS A 27 -13.80 2.86 -1.00
CA LYS A 27 -14.09 2.27 0.30
C LYS A 27 -12.86 1.46 0.69
N ALA A 28 -12.09 1.97 1.64
CA ALA A 28 -10.97 1.21 2.21
C ALA A 28 -11.53 -0.12 2.73
N MET A 29 -10.82 -1.21 2.46
CA MET A 29 -11.22 -2.52 2.94
C MET A 29 -11.31 -2.50 4.47
N ALA A 30 -12.12 -3.38 5.05
CA ALA A 30 -12.14 -3.56 6.50
C ALA A 30 -10.73 -3.93 6.99
N ALA A 31 -10.34 -3.38 8.14
CA ALA A 31 -9.07 -3.74 8.76
C ALA A 31 -9.07 -5.24 9.10
N GLU A 32 -7.96 -5.91 8.80
CA GLU A 32 -7.75 -7.29 9.23
C GLU A 32 -7.72 -7.37 10.78
N PRO A 33 -7.97 -8.55 11.37
CA PRO A 33 -7.81 -8.75 12.80
C PRO A 33 -6.39 -8.39 13.28
N TRP A 34 -6.28 -8.04 14.56
CA TRP A 34 -4.97 -7.91 15.20
C TRP A 34 -4.26 -9.27 15.24
N VAL A 35 -3.01 -9.30 14.81
CA VAL A 35 -2.17 -10.50 14.77
C VAL A 35 -0.83 -10.25 15.44
N ASN A 36 -0.08 -11.32 15.71
CA ASN A 36 1.28 -11.22 16.20
C ASN A 36 2.18 -10.65 15.09
N CYS A 37 2.99 -9.66 15.44
CA CYS A 37 3.97 -9.08 14.53
C CYS A 37 5.28 -8.82 15.26
N LEU A 38 6.35 -8.70 14.49
CA LEU A 38 7.69 -8.41 14.97
C LEU A 38 8.20 -7.16 14.27
N TYR A 39 8.76 -6.22 15.02
CA TYR A 39 9.60 -5.15 14.50
C TYR A 39 11.02 -5.34 15.05
N ASN A 40 11.99 -5.64 14.19
CA ASN A 40 13.36 -5.98 14.62
C ASN A 40 13.36 -6.99 15.79
N ASN A 41 12.63 -8.10 15.62
CA ASN A 41 12.41 -9.17 16.61
C ASN A 41 11.63 -8.81 17.88
N LYS A 42 11.20 -7.55 18.05
CA LYS A 42 10.35 -7.14 19.17
C LYS A 42 8.89 -7.40 18.83
N SER A 43 8.20 -8.16 19.70
CA SER A 43 6.81 -8.52 19.51
C SER A 43 5.88 -7.36 19.85
N ILE A 44 5.07 -6.94 18.88
CA ILE A 44 4.01 -5.94 19.04
C ILE A 44 2.87 -6.37 18.12
N ALA A 45 1.64 -6.41 18.64
CA ALA A 45 0.49 -6.75 17.80
C ALA A 45 0.30 -5.69 16.71
N CYS A 46 0.03 -6.14 15.49
CA CYS A 46 -0.23 -5.25 14.36
C CYS A 46 -1.41 -5.77 13.53
N ARG A 47 -1.95 -4.92 12.66
CA ARG A 47 -2.97 -5.29 11.68
C ARG A 47 -2.76 -4.56 10.38
N ARG A 48 -3.22 -5.15 9.29
CA ARG A 48 -3.15 -4.56 7.95
C ARG A 48 -4.52 -4.12 7.48
N THR A 49 -4.55 -3.03 6.72
CA THR A 49 -5.75 -2.56 6.01
C THR A 49 -5.38 -2.28 4.57
N PHE A 50 -6.05 -2.90 3.60
CA PHE A 50 -5.84 -2.59 2.19
C PHE A 50 -6.52 -1.26 1.82
N LEU A 51 -5.77 -0.37 1.18
CA LEU A 51 -6.20 1.00 0.86
C LEU A 51 -6.65 1.12 -0.60
N CYS A 52 -7.58 0.26 -0.99
CA CYS A 52 -8.07 0.12 -2.36
C CYS A 52 -9.45 -0.54 -2.34
N THR A 53 -10.19 -0.44 -3.44
CA THR A 53 -11.55 -0.98 -3.57
C THR A 53 -11.61 -2.51 -3.69
N GLY A 54 -10.46 -3.19 -3.83
CA GLY A 54 -10.36 -4.65 -3.86
C GLY A 54 -8.96 -5.13 -3.52
N ALA A 55 -8.85 -6.19 -2.71
CA ALA A 55 -7.59 -6.84 -2.34
C ALA A 55 -7.39 -8.15 -3.13
N PRO A 56 -6.15 -8.58 -3.43
CA PRO A 56 -4.90 -7.90 -3.09
C PRO A 56 -4.64 -6.70 -4.01
N CYS A 57 -4.13 -5.61 -3.45
CA CYS A 57 -3.70 -4.46 -4.22
C CYS A 57 -2.33 -3.96 -3.74
N ASN A 58 -1.75 -3.11 -4.57
CA ASN A 58 -0.41 -2.57 -4.40
C ASN A 58 -0.30 -1.52 -3.27
N ARG A 59 -1.25 -1.43 -2.34
CA ARG A 59 -1.20 -0.44 -1.26
C ARG A 59 -1.90 -0.91 0.00
N PHE A 60 -1.21 -0.87 1.14
CA PHE A 60 -1.77 -1.21 2.44
C PHE A 60 -1.24 -0.31 3.54
N LYS A 61 -2.06 -0.07 4.56
CA LYS A 61 -1.67 0.51 5.85
C LYS A 61 -1.33 -0.62 6.81
N LEU A 62 -0.22 -0.50 7.53
CA LEU A 62 0.12 -1.34 8.67
C LEU A 62 -0.04 -0.51 9.94
N GLU A 63 -0.85 -0.98 10.87
CA GLU A 63 -1.11 -0.33 12.16
C GLU A 63 -0.59 -1.20 13.29
N TRP A 64 0.11 -0.58 14.23
CA TRP A 64 0.63 -1.21 15.44
C TRP A 64 -0.30 -0.89 16.61
N LYS A 65 -0.38 -1.79 17.59
CA LYS A 65 -1.29 -1.66 18.73
C LYS A 65 -0.92 -0.50 19.66
N ASP A 66 0.30 0.01 19.56
CA ASP A 66 0.78 1.23 20.24
C ASP A 66 0.36 2.53 19.54
N GLY A 67 -0.37 2.45 18.42
CA GLY A 67 -0.90 3.60 17.68
C GLY A 67 -0.04 4.06 16.51
N ILE A 68 1.18 3.52 16.36
CA ILE A 68 2.04 3.83 15.21
C ILE A 68 1.43 3.19 13.95
N HIS A 69 1.54 3.85 12.80
CA HIS A 69 1.15 3.26 11.53
C HIS A 69 1.97 3.82 10.37
N ASP A 70 2.06 3.05 9.29
CA ASP A 70 2.67 3.49 8.04
C ASP A 70 1.89 2.91 6.85
N THR A 71 2.03 3.55 5.69
CA THR A 71 1.41 3.09 4.44
C THR A 71 2.49 2.65 3.47
N TYR A 72 2.35 1.43 2.98
CA TYR A 72 3.26 0.80 2.05
C TYR A 72 2.62 0.74 0.67
N THR A 73 3.31 1.30 -0.33
CA THR A 73 2.86 1.31 -1.73
C THR A 73 3.84 0.54 -2.58
N ARG A 74 3.37 -0.47 -3.32
CA ARG A 74 4.20 -1.29 -4.22
C ARG A 74 4.72 -0.41 -5.34
N VAL A 75 6.02 -0.47 -5.56
CA VAL A 75 6.72 0.31 -6.60
C VAL A 75 7.30 -0.58 -7.68
N ARG A 76 7.62 -1.84 -7.37
CA ARG A 76 8.09 -2.82 -8.36
C ARG A 76 7.87 -4.25 -7.89
N ASP A 77 7.90 -5.16 -8.85
CA ASP A 77 7.80 -6.59 -8.65
C ASP A 77 9.21 -7.18 -8.39
N GLY A 78 9.28 -8.25 -7.61
CA GLY A 78 10.50 -9.04 -7.46
C GLY A 78 10.60 -10.14 -8.51
N ALA A 79 11.77 -10.78 -8.60
CA ALA A 79 11.97 -11.90 -9.52
C ALA A 79 11.09 -13.12 -9.19
N ALA A 80 10.80 -13.34 -7.91
CA ALA A 80 9.89 -14.38 -7.45
C ALA A 80 8.48 -13.82 -7.23
N ARG A 81 7.44 -14.63 -7.50
CA ARG A 81 6.02 -14.21 -7.44
C ARG A 81 5.57 -13.70 -6.07
N ASN A 82 6.19 -14.18 -4.99
CA ASN A 82 5.90 -13.77 -3.62
C ASN A 82 6.81 -12.63 -3.13
N VAL A 83 7.60 -12.02 -4.02
CA VAL A 83 8.50 -10.92 -3.70
C VAL A 83 8.04 -9.64 -4.41
N GLY A 84 8.07 -8.53 -3.68
CA GLY A 84 7.78 -7.21 -4.24
C GLY A 84 8.45 -6.13 -3.43
N PHE A 85 8.60 -4.94 -4.00
CA PHE A 85 9.21 -3.81 -3.32
C PHE A 85 8.17 -2.72 -3.10
N TYR A 86 8.17 -2.18 -1.90
CA TYR A 86 7.21 -1.20 -1.43
C TYR A 86 7.96 0.02 -0.91
N LYS A 87 7.38 1.21 -1.08
CA LYS A 87 7.83 2.42 -0.40
C LYS A 87 6.88 2.77 0.74
N ASP A 88 7.45 3.12 1.89
CA ASP A 88 6.72 3.71 2.99
C ASP A 88 6.49 5.23 2.77
N THR A 89 5.70 5.87 3.64
CA THR A 89 5.38 7.30 3.53
C THR A 89 6.58 8.24 3.72
N ARG A 90 7.67 7.72 4.31
CA ARG A 90 8.94 8.44 4.55
C ARG A 90 9.94 8.22 3.42
N GLY A 91 9.58 7.45 2.40
CA GLY A 91 10.41 7.15 1.23
C GLY A 91 11.34 5.95 1.42
N GLY A 92 11.27 5.24 2.55
CA GLY A 92 12.02 4.01 2.78
C GLY A 92 11.56 2.89 1.85
N GLU A 93 12.49 2.19 1.20
CA GLU A 93 12.18 1.04 0.35
C GLU A 93 12.27 -0.27 1.15
N TRP A 94 11.23 -1.08 1.04
CA TRP A 94 11.06 -2.34 1.74
C TRP A 94 10.83 -3.47 0.75
N MET A 95 11.64 -4.53 0.84
CA MET A 95 11.38 -5.77 0.12
C MET A 95 10.42 -6.63 0.94
N LEU A 96 9.25 -6.91 0.37
CA LEU A 96 8.25 -7.82 0.91
C LEU A 96 8.52 -9.25 0.43
N ARG A 97 8.43 -10.22 1.33
CA ARG A 97 8.37 -11.67 1.05
C ARG A 97 7.11 -12.28 1.65
N GLY A 98 6.20 -12.76 0.81
CA GLY A 98 4.97 -13.42 1.24
C GLY A 98 5.20 -14.90 1.59
N TYR A 99 4.51 -15.39 2.63
CA TYR A 99 4.59 -16.79 3.07
C TYR A 99 3.32 -17.24 3.82
N ALA A 100 2.55 -18.18 3.27
CA ALA A 100 1.45 -18.90 3.95
C ALA A 100 0.57 -18.04 4.89
N GLY A 101 -0.01 -16.94 4.39
CA GLY A 101 -0.86 -16.04 5.18
C GLY A 101 -0.11 -15.01 6.05
N SER A 102 1.21 -15.13 6.14
CA SER A 102 2.15 -14.19 6.75
C SER A 102 3.00 -13.49 5.69
N PHE A 103 3.77 -12.48 6.10
CA PHE A 103 4.79 -11.89 5.26
C PHE A 103 5.88 -11.20 6.07
N GLY A 104 7.07 -11.09 5.48
CA GLY A 104 8.16 -10.28 5.98
C GLY A 104 8.40 -9.05 5.10
N LEU A 105 8.84 -7.96 5.69
CA LEU A 105 9.38 -6.77 5.03
C LEU A 105 10.79 -6.53 5.56
N VAL A 106 11.71 -6.19 4.68
CA VAL A 106 13.06 -5.75 5.06
C VAL A 106 13.41 -4.45 4.37
N ASN A 107 13.74 -3.43 5.15
CA ASN A 107 14.17 -2.14 4.65
C ASN A 107 15.55 -2.30 4.00
N GLN A 108 15.65 -1.97 2.73
CA GLN A 108 16.87 -2.20 1.94
C GLN A 108 18.01 -1.25 2.33
N THR A 109 17.72 -0.15 3.02
CA THR A 109 18.72 0.86 3.39
C THR A 109 19.31 0.62 4.78
N ASN A 110 18.47 0.29 5.77
CA ASN A 110 18.91 0.18 7.16
C ASN A 110 18.78 -1.23 7.76
N GLY A 111 18.25 -2.20 7.01
CA GLY A 111 18.11 -3.59 7.46
C GLY A 111 17.01 -3.83 8.49
N ASN A 112 16.19 -2.83 8.84
CA ASN A 112 15.05 -3.04 9.73
C ASN A 112 14.09 -4.06 9.13
N THR A 113 13.51 -4.91 9.98
CA THR A 113 12.58 -5.97 9.59
C THR A 113 11.22 -5.82 10.25
N ILE A 114 10.18 -6.12 9.48
CA ILE A 114 8.80 -6.26 9.97
C ILE A 114 8.30 -7.64 9.56
N ILE A 115 7.79 -8.41 10.50
CA ILE A 115 7.17 -9.72 10.23
C ILE A 115 5.74 -9.66 10.73
N VAL A 116 4.79 -10.07 9.89
CA VAL A 116 3.35 -10.00 10.18
C VAL A 116 2.76 -11.39 10.15
N GLY A 117 1.96 -11.72 11.16
CA GLY A 117 1.24 -12.98 11.28
C GLY A 117 2.00 -14.09 11.98
N MET A 118 3.11 -13.78 12.67
CA MET A 118 3.96 -14.78 13.32
C MET A 118 4.55 -14.26 14.64
N THR A 119 4.77 -15.19 15.57
CA THR A 119 5.64 -15.00 16.74
C THR A 119 7.12 -15.13 16.35
N LEU A 120 8.02 -14.69 17.23
CA LEU A 120 9.47 -14.82 17.01
C LEU A 120 9.91 -16.29 16.85
N LYS A 121 9.32 -17.19 17.64
CA LYS A 121 9.60 -18.63 17.56
C LYS A 121 9.18 -19.21 16.20
N GLU A 122 7.98 -18.89 15.75
CA GLU A 122 7.47 -19.35 14.44
C GLU A 122 8.31 -18.78 13.29
N CYS A 123 8.67 -17.49 13.36
CA CYS A 123 9.50 -16.87 12.35
C CYS A 123 10.86 -17.58 12.23
N ARG A 124 11.58 -17.78 13.34
CA ARG A 124 12.89 -18.46 13.35
C ARG A 124 12.85 -19.88 12.81
N ASN A 125 11.72 -20.57 12.99
CA ASN A 125 11.50 -21.91 12.46
C ASN A 125 10.98 -21.92 11.01
N SER A 126 10.70 -20.75 10.41
CA SER A 126 10.26 -20.63 9.03
C SER A 126 11.44 -20.77 8.07
N SER A 127 11.32 -21.68 7.11
CA SER A 127 12.30 -21.81 6.01
C SER A 127 12.30 -20.61 5.05
N ALA A 128 11.24 -19.80 5.04
CA ALA A 128 11.09 -18.69 4.10
C ALA A 128 11.39 -17.31 4.71
N LEU A 129 11.15 -17.15 6.02
CA LEU A 129 11.27 -15.87 6.73
C LEU A 129 12.26 -15.89 7.89
N GLY A 130 12.83 -17.04 8.26
CA GLY A 130 13.68 -17.17 9.43
C GLY A 130 14.95 -16.32 9.38
N ASP A 131 15.47 -16.06 8.18
CA ASP A 131 16.62 -15.18 7.98
C ASP A 131 16.33 -13.72 8.39
N LEU A 132 15.08 -13.27 8.35
CA LEU A 132 14.67 -11.94 8.79
C LEU A 132 14.56 -11.79 10.31
N CYS A 133 14.59 -12.91 11.04
CA CYS A 133 14.38 -12.97 12.48
C CYS A 133 15.64 -13.28 13.30
N GLY A 134 16.80 -13.32 12.64
CA GLY A 134 18.09 -13.64 13.23
C GLY A 134 18.19 -15.09 13.73
N ALA A 135 19.41 -15.63 13.78
CA ALA A 135 19.64 -16.93 14.41
C ALA A 135 19.32 -16.87 15.92
N THR A 136 18.79 -17.98 16.45
CA THR A 136 18.72 -18.23 17.91
C THR A 136 20.10 -18.20 18.55
#